data_AF-K7A9S0-F1
#
_entry.id   AF-K7A9S0-F1
#
_cell.length_a   1.000
_cell.length_b   1.000
_cell.length_c   1.000
_cell.angle_alpha   90.00
_cell.angle_beta   90.00
_cell.angle_gamma   90.00
#
_symmetry.space_group_name_H-M   'P 1'
#
loop_
_entity.id
_entity.type
_entity.pdbx_description
1 polymer ?
#
loop_
_entity_poly.entity_id
_entity_poly.type
_entity_poly.pdbx_seq_one_letter_code
_entity_poly.pdbx_strand_id
1 'polypeptide(L)' 'MIKFLVLIPVVLFLIWFMYLKKKGYSLGDGKQGFIYIFTFCAVIAVFYSSLLWITE' A
#
# COMPACT_ATOMS: atom_id res chain seq x y z
N MET A 1 11.46 -9.69 11.23
CA MET A 1 9.99 -9.89 11.20
C MET A 1 9.25 -8.81 10.39
N ILE A 2 9.70 -7.55 10.40
CA ILE A 2 9.10 -6.41 9.64
C ILE A 2 9.12 -6.56 8.11
N LYS A 3 9.99 -7.43 7.54
CA LYS A 3 10.11 -7.66 6.09
C LYS A 3 8.78 -8.02 5.41
N PHE A 4 7.91 -8.79 6.07
CA PHE A 4 6.60 -9.15 5.51
C PHE A 4 5.63 -7.96 5.48
N LEU A 5 5.68 -7.09 6.48
CA LEU A 5 4.86 -5.87 6.54
C LEU A 5 5.19 -4.88 5.41
N VAL A 6 6.46 -4.80 5.02
CA VAL A 6 6.92 -3.97 3.88
C VAL A 6 6.56 -4.62 2.53
N LEU A 7 6.44 -5.95 2.49
CA LEU A 7 6.14 -6.67 1.25
C LEU A 7 4.68 -6.51 0.79
N ILE A 8 3.75 -6.38 1.74
CA ILE A 8 2.31 -6.17 1.47
C ILE A 8 2.06 -4.95 0.55
N PRO A 9 2.59 -3.74 0.84
CA PRO A 9 2.47 -2.58 -0.04
C PRO A 9 2.91 -2.87 -1.47
N VAL A 10 4.07 -3.53 -1.63
CA VAL A 10 4.72 -3.80 -2.91
C VAL A 10 3.88 -4.75 -3.75
N VAL A 11 3.34 -5.80 -3.12
CA VAL A 11 2.46 -6.77 -3.79
C VAL A 11 1.14 -6.11 -4.18
N LEU A 12 0.53 -5.29 -3.31
CA LEU A 12 -0.69 -4.54 -3.64
C LEU A 12 -0.47 -3.58 -4.81
N PHE A 13 0.66 -2.87 -4.83
CA PHE A 13 1.06 -1.98 -5.92
C PHE A 13 1.18 -2.74 -7.25
N LEU A 14 1.84 -3.90 -7.23
CA LEU A 14 2.01 -4.77 -8.40
C LEU A 14 0.68 -5.29 -8.95
N ILE A 15 -0.21 -5.76 -8.06
CA ILE A 15 -1.55 -6.24 -8.44
C ILE A 15 -2.37 -5.12 -9.08
N TRP A 16 -2.36 -3.91 -8.49
CA TRP A 16 -3.09 -2.77 -9.01
C TRP A 16 -2.54 -2.28 -10.36
N PHE A 17 -1.22 -2.28 -10.51
CA PHE A 17 -0.57 -1.96 -11.77
C PHE A 17 -0.94 -2.95 -12.88
N MET A 18 -0.94 -4.26 -12.58
CA MET A 18 -1.39 -5.28 -13.53
C MET A 18 -2.88 -5.12 -13.87
N TYR A 19 -3.72 -4.77 -12.90
CA TYR A 19 -5.15 -4.53 -13.12
C TYR A 19 -5.38 -3.37 -14.11
N LEU A 20 -4.71 -2.24 -13.90
CA LEU A 20 -4.80 -1.09 -14.80
C LEU A 20 -4.33 -1.44 -16.21
N LYS A 21 -3.19 -2.14 -16.31
CA LYS A 21 -2.62 -2.57 -17.59
C LYS A 21 -3.54 -3.54 -18.34
N LYS A 22 -4.16 -4.50 -17.65
CA LYS A 22 -5.08 -5.48 -18.25
C LYS A 22 -6.38 -4.82 -18.73
N LYS A 23 -6.81 -3.75 -18.07
CA LYS A 23 -8.04 -3.02 -18.38
C LYS A 23 -7.84 -1.88 -19.38
N GLY A 24 -6.59 -1.63 -19.81
CA GLY A 24 -6.25 -0.57 -20.77
C GLY A 24 -6.35 0.85 -20.19
N TYR A 25 -6.41 0.98 -18.86
CA TYR A 25 -6.53 2.28 -18.21
C TYR A 25 -5.18 2.99 -18.11
N SER A 26 -5.23 4.32 -18.25
CA SER A 26 -4.07 5.18 -18.03
C SER A 26 -3.70 5.20 -16.54
N LEU A 27 -2.43 5.44 -16.23
CA LEU A 27 -1.96 5.71 -14.86
C LEU A 27 -2.74 6.86 -14.20
N GLY A 28 -3.28 7.79 -14.99
CA GLY A 28 -4.15 8.87 -14.53
C GLY A 28 -5.48 8.39 -13.95
N ASP A 29 -6.11 7.40 -14.57
CA ASP A 29 -7.39 6.83 -14.13
C ASP A 29 -7.22 5.94 -12.88
N GLY A 30 -6.02 5.36 -12.74
CA GLY A 30 -5.64 4.50 -11.63
C GLY A 30 -5.22 5.20 -10.35
N LYS A 31 -5.12 6.55 -10.35
CA LYS A 31 -4.64 7.34 -9.20
C LYS A 31 -5.41 7.03 -7.91
N GLN A 32 -6.71 6.85 -8.00
CA GLN A 32 -7.57 6.52 -6.85
C GLN A 32 -7.07 5.25 -6.13
N GLY A 33 -6.78 4.16 -6.86
CA GLY A 33 -6.31 2.95 -6.19
C GLY A 33 -4.89 3.03 -5.67
N PHE A 34 -4.01 3.82 -6.31
CA PHE A 34 -2.71 4.15 -5.72
C PHE A 34 -2.86 4.89 -4.38
N ILE A 35 -3.80 5.83 -4.30
CA ILE A 35 -4.12 6.54 -3.05
C ILE A 35 -4.67 5.56 -2.01
N TYR A 36 -5.56 4.64 -2.38
CA TYR A 36 -6.06 3.61 -1.45
C TYR A 36 -4.94 2.73 -0.89
N ILE A 37 -4.04 2.23 -1.74
CA ILE A 37 -2.92 1.40 -1.31
C ILE A 37 -1.98 2.19 -0.40
N PHE A 38 -1.67 3.43 -0.79
CA PHE A 38 -0.82 4.32 -0.01
C PHE A 38 -1.42 4.62 1.36
N THR A 39 -2.70 5.00 1.43
CA THR A 39 -3.43 5.26 2.68
C THR A 39 -3.46 4.02 3.56
N PHE A 40 -3.74 2.84 3.01
CA PHE A 40 -3.74 1.59 3.77
C PHE A 40 -2.36 1.31 4.39
N CYS A 41 -1.29 1.47 3.62
CA CYS A 41 0.08 1.28 4.10
C CYS A 41 0.47 2.33 5.15
N ALA A 42 0.06 3.59 4.96
CA ALA A 42 0.30 4.67 5.90
C ALA A 42 -0.39 4.41 7.24
N VAL A 43 -1.66 3.97 7.22
CA VAL A 43 -2.41 3.61 8.44
C VAL A 43 -1.71 2.50 9.21
N ILE A 44 -1.27 1.45 8.51
CA ILE A 44 -0.53 0.33 9.14
C ILE A 44 0.78 0.83 9.75
N ALA A 45 1.54 1.64 9.02
CA ALA A 45 2.81 2.18 9.51
C ALA A 45 2.61 3.03 10.77
N VAL A 46 1.62 3.93 10.77
CA VAL A 46 1.26 4.75 11.94
C VAL A 46 0.85 3.86 13.10
N PHE A 47 0.00 2.84 12.86
CA PHE A 47 -0.46 1.94 13.91
C PHE A 47 0.69 1.20 14.60
N TYR A 48 1.61 0.62 13.82
CA TYR A 48 2.78 -0.06 14.39
C TYR A 48 3.77 0.89 15.06
N SER A 49 3.97 2.10 14.51
CA SER A 49 4.81 3.12 15.15
C SER A 49 4.23 3.60 16.47
N SER A 50 2.91 3.81 16.54
CA SER A 50 2.23 4.18 17.78
C SER A 50 2.30 3.06 18.82
N LEU A 51 2.13 1.80 18.41
CA LEU A 51 2.29 0.65 19.29
C LEU A 51 3.70 0.57 19.87
N LEU A 52 4.73 0.76 19.04
CA LEU A 52 6.12 0.84 19.50
C LEU A 52 6.29 1.95 20.52
N TRP A 53 5.82 3.16 20.23
CA TRP A 53 5.92 4.30 21.15
C TRP A 53 5.24 4.03 22.50
N ILE A 54 4.06 3.39 22.49
CA ILE A 54 3.32 3.07 23.73
C ILE A 54 3.99 1.93 24.53
N THR A 55 4.74 1.07 23.86
CA THR A 55 5.39 -0.09 24.48
C THR A 55 6.80 0.23 25.01
N GLU A 56 7.44 1.30 24.50
CA GLU A 56 8.64 1.90 25.11
C GLU A 56 8.29 2.76 26.33
#